data_AF-A0A8X6RL78-F1
#
_entry.id   AF-A0A8X6RL78-F1
#
_cell.length_a   1.000
_cell.length_b   1.000
_cell.length_c   1.000
_cell.angle_alpha   90.00
_cell.angle_beta   90.00
_cell.angle_gamma   90.00
#
_symmetry.space_group_name_H-M   'P 1'
#
loop_
_entity.id
_entity.type
_entity.pdbx_description
1 polymer ?
#
loop_
_entity_poly.entity_id
_entity_poly.type
_entity_poly.pdbx_seq_one_letter_code
_entity_poly.pdbx_strand_id
1 'polypeptide(L)'
;MDKITIPDLNGTNYFIWELKMKAALSLKRLDFLVLEEKPEDLTRKDEMDWITKNSDAIAYIKLSLADEQALQFAAEDNAKVLWDKIRATYIGEGEDRKIDAGNELKNIRMKNGETVAD
;
A
#
# COMPACT_ATOMS: atom_id res chain seq x y z
N MET A 1 -7.45 6.13 -21.79
CA MET A 1 -7.47 5.35 -20.54
C MET A 1 -7.70 6.34 -19.42
N ASP A 2 -8.71 6.13 -18.60
CA ASP A 2 -8.93 6.95 -17.41
C ASP A 2 -7.71 6.87 -16.50
N LYS A 3 -7.33 8.01 -15.92
CA LYS A 3 -6.19 8.11 -15.01
C LYS A 3 -6.49 7.27 -13.78
N ILE A 4 -5.74 6.19 -13.57
CA ILE A 4 -5.78 5.43 -12.33
C ILE A 4 -5.42 6.40 -11.20
N THR A 5 -6.35 6.59 -10.27
CA THR A 5 -6.18 7.52 -9.16
C THR A 5 -6.07 6.73 -7.87
N ILE A 6 -4.90 6.81 -7.25
CA ILE A 6 -4.63 6.26 -5.93
C ILE A 6 -4.84 7.43 -4.96
N PRO A 7 -5.68 7.29 -3.93
CA PRO A 7 -5.81 8.35 -2.92
C PRO A 7 -4.48 8.49 -2.19
N ASP A 8 -4.13 9.69 -1.73
CA ASP A 8 -2.92 9.86 -0.93
C ASP A 8 -3.06 9.10 0.40
N LEU A 9 -2.01 8.35 0.78
CA LEU A 9 -1.97 7.63 2.05
C LEU A 9 -2.06 8.62 3.21
N ASN A 10 -2.95 8.33 4.15
CA ASN A 10 -3.13 9.08 5.39
C ASN A 10 -3.46 8.12 6.56
N GLY A 11 -3.64 8.69 7.76
CA GLY A 11 -3.91 7.96 9.00
C GLY A 11 -5.09 6.98 9.00
N THR A 12 -6.01 7.07 8.04
CA THR A 12 -7.31 6.36 8.08
C THR A 12 -7.60 5.47 6.88
N ASN A 13 -6.83 5.60 5.79
CA ASN A 13 -7.17 4.96 4.51
C ASN A 13 -6.21 3.84 4.10
N TYR A 14 -5.30 3.40 4.99
CA TYR A 14 -4.24 2.44 4.67
C TYR A 14 -4.71 1.21 3.88
N PHE A 15 -5.77 0.51 4.30
CA PHE A 15 -6.21 -0.71 3.59
C PHE A 15 -6.74 -0.44 2.18
N ILE A 16 -7.42 0.69 1.98
CA ILE A 16 -7.90 1.10 0.65
C ILE A 16 -6.72 1.55 -0.22
N TRP A 17 -5.77 2.28 0.36
CA TRP A 17 -4.53 2.66 -0.31
C TRP A 17 -3.74 1.40 -0.72
N GLU A 18 -3.56 0.45 0.18
CA GLU A 18 -2.82 -0.81 -0.03
C GLU A 18 -3.42 -1.60 -1.20
N LEU A 19 -4.75 -1.78 -1.19
CA LEU A 19 -5.49 -2.46 -2.26
C LEU A 19 -5.28 -1.78 -3.62
N LYS A 20 -5.46 -0.45 -3.68
CA LYS A 20 -5.33 0.32 -4.92
C LYS A 20 -3.89 0.39 -5.43
N MET A 21 -2.92 0.54 -4.54
CA MET A 21 -1.51 0.58 -4.90
C MET A 21 -1.04 -0.77 -5.45
N LYS A 22 -1.41 -1.89 -4.81
CA LYS A 22 -1.14 -3.23 -5.36
C LYS A 22 -1.72 -3.41 -6.75
N ALA A 23 -2.97 -2.99 -6.97
CA ALA A 23 -3.58 -3.04 -8.31
C ALA A 23 -2.82 -2.17 -9.33
N ALA A 24 -2.40 -0.97 -8.95
CA ALA A 24 -1.63 -0.08 -9.81
C ALA A 24 -0.26 -0.65 -10.17
N LEU A 25 0.49 -1.20 -9.21
CA LEU A 25 1.77 -1.86 -9.45
C LEU A 25 1.59 -3.10 -10.34
N SER A 26 0.54 -3.90 -10.15
CA SER A 26 0.28 -5.08 -10.98
C SER A 26 -0.02 -4.71 -12.44
N LEU A 27 -0.78 -3.63 -12.67
CA LEU A 27 -0.98 -3.09 -14.03
C LEU A 27 0.32 -2.64 -14.70
N LYS A 28 1.33 -2.28 -13.91
CA LYS A 28 2.68 -1.92 -14.38
C LYS A 28 3.66 -3.09 -14.38
N ARG A 29 3.23 -4.28 -13.95
CA ARG A 29 4.09 -5.46 -13.77
C ARG A 29 5.23 -5.21 -12.77
N LEU A 30 4.91 -4.53 -11.66
CA LEU A 30 5.83 -4.14 -10.59
C LEU A 30 5.42 -4.69 -9.22
N ASP A 31 4.30 -5.41 -9.12
CA ASP A 31 3.76 -5.94 -7.86
C ASP A 31 4.70 -6.91 -7.16
N PHE A 32 5.47 -7.71 -7.91
CA PHE A 32 6.45 -8.62 -7.33
C PHE A 32 7.55 -7.90 -6.51
N LEU A 33 7.88 -6.64 -6.82
CA LEU A 33 8.89 -5.85 -6.09
C LEU A 33 8.51 -5.56 -4.64
N VAL A 34 7.23 -5.64 -4.29
CA VAL A 34 6.74 -5.40 -2.92
C VAL A 34 6.25 -6.67 -2.22
N LEU A 35 6.23 -7.80 -2.93
CA LEU A 35 5.75 -9.09 -2.43
C LEU A 35 6.89 -10.09 -2.22
N GLU A 36 7.93 -10.01 -3.04
CA GLU A 36 9.02 -10.96 -3.08
C GLU A 36 10.34 -10.30 -2.71
N GLU A 37 11.27 -11.08 -2.17
CA GLU A 37 12.65 -10.64 -1.94
C GLU A 37 13.44 -10.62 -3.26
N LYS A 38 14.46 -9.77 -3.35
CA LYS A 38 15.37 -9.76 -4.51
C LYS A 38 16.06 -11.13 -4.60
N PRO A 39 16.01 -11.81 -5.76
CA PRO A 39 16.75 -13.05 -5.95
C PRO A 39 18.26 -12.83 -5.85
N GLU A 40 18.98 -13.77 -5.23
CA GLU A 40 20.44 -13.67 -5.02
C GLU A 40 21.24 -13.91 -6.31
N ASP A 41 20.78 -14.82 -7.17
CA ASP A 41 21.53 -15.30 -8.34
C ASP A 41 21.03 -14.70 -9.67
N LEU A 42 20.94 -13.38 -9.75
CA LEU A 42 20.55 -12.70 -10.98
C LEU A 42 21.71 -12.55 -11.97
N THR A 43 21.41 -12.66 -13.27
CA THR A 43 22.37 -12.21 -14.28
C THR A 43 22.54 -10.70 -14.19
N ARG A 44 23.68 -10.16 -14.67
CA ARG A 44 23.91 -8.70 -14.69
C ARG A 44 22.77 -7.93 -15.38
N LYS A 45 22.19 -8.49 -16.44
CA LYS A 45 21.08 -7.89 -17.16
C LYS A 45 19.82 -7.84 -16.29
N ASP A 46 19.50 -8.94 -15.63
CA ASP A 46 18.31 -9.04 -14.77
C ASP A 46 18.48 -8.18 -13.51
N GLU A 47 19.70 -8.02 -13.02
CA GLU A 47 20.00 -7.10 -11.91
C GLU A 47 19.75 -5.64 -12.29
N MET A 48 20.18 -5.20 -13.48
CA MET A 48 19.88 -3.85 -13.96
C MET A 48 18.38 -3.62 -14.17
N ASP A 49 17.68 -4.63 -14.69
CA ASP A 49 16.22 -4.59 -14.85
C ASP A 49 15.52 -4.51 -13.48
N TRP A 50 15.99 -5.29 -12.49
CA TRP A 50 15.49 -5.23 -11.12
C TRP A 50 15.68 -3.84 -10.50
N ILE A 51 16.87 -3.25 -10.60
CA ILE A 51 17.16 -1.90 -10.07
C ILE A 51 16.22 -0.86 -10.68
N THR A 52 16.00 -0.94 -12.00
CA THR A 52 15.09 -0.03 -12.70
C THR A 52 13.65 -0.19 -12.20
N LYS A 53 13.15 -1.42 -12.15
CA LYS A 53 11.79 -1.72 -11.68
C LYS A 53 11.58 -1.37 -10.20
N ASN A 54 12.60 -1.56 -9.37
CA ASN A 54 12.60 -1.15 -7.98
C ASN A 54 12.46 0.37 -7.85
N SER A 55 13.24 1.14 -8.61
CA SER A 55 13.13 2.60 -8.67
C SER A 55 11.73 3.05 -9.12
N ASP A 56 11.16 2.40 -10.14
CA ASP A 56 9.81 2.71 -10.62
C ASP A 56 8.75 2.42 -9.56
N ALA A 57 8.81 1.27 -8.89
CA ALA A 57 7.88 0.91 -7.82
C ALA A 57 7.95 1.90 -6.65
N ILE A 58 9.16 2.31 -6.24
CA ILE A 58 9.36 3.34 -5.21
C ILE A 58 8.72 4.66 -5.63
N ALA A 59 8.90 5.07 -6.89
CA ALA A 59 8.31 6.30 -7.40
C ALA A 59 6.78 6.25 -7.34
N TYR A 60 6.15 5.15 -7.78
CA TYR A 60 4.70 4.99 -7.67
C TYR A 60 4.22 5.07 -6.22
N ILE A 61 4.92 4.39 -5.30
CA ILE A 61 4.58 4.43 -3.87
C ILE A 61 4.68 5.85 -3.35
N LYS A 62 5.85 6.51 -3.48
CA LYS A 62 6.10 7.87 -2.95
C LYS A 62 5.14 8.92 -3.53
N LEU A 63 4.77 8.81 -4.81
CA LEU A 63 3.80 9.72 -5.45
C LEU A 63 2.36 9.56 -4.95
N SER A 64 2.08 8.51 -4.17
CA SER A 64 0.77 8.28 -3.56
C SER A 64 0.77 8.50 -2.05
N LEU A 65 1.84 9.08 -1.51
CA LEU A 65 1.94 9.45 -0.10
C LEU A 65 1.60 10.93 0.04
N ALA A 66 0.90 11.30 1.10
CA ALA A 66 0.85 12.70 1.49
C ALA A 66 2.26 13.17 1.94
N ASP A 67 2.51 14.48 1.87
CA ASP A 67 3.84 15.07 2.07
C ASP A 67 4.52 14.61 3.37
N GLU A 68 3.77 14.50 4.47
CA GLU A 68 4.29 14.02 5.76
C GLU A 68 4.85 12.59 5.68
N GLN A 69 4.08 11.67 5.08
CA GLN A 69 4.52 10.28 4.89
C GLN A 69 5.65 10.20 3.86
N ALA A 70 5.61 11.02 2.80
CA ALA A 70 6.69 11.07 1.81
C ALA A 70 8.03 11.48 2.46
N LEU A 71 8.01 12.43 3.39
CA LEU A 71 9.17 12.83 4.19
C LEU A 71 9.62 11.72 5.14
N GLN A 72 8.68 11.05 5.82
CA GLN A 72 8.96 9.95 6.74
C GLN A 72 9.74 8.80 6.05
N PHE A 73 9.39 8.48 4.80
CA PHE A 73 9.99 7.37 4.05
C PHE A 73 10.96 7.83 2.94
N ALA A 74 11.44 9.07 2.99
CA ALA A 74 12.24 9.67 1.91
C ALA A 74 13.53 8.88 1.63
N ALA A 75 14.17 8.36 2.67
CA ALA A 75 15.44 7.64 2.61
C ALA A 75 15.33 6.20 2.07
N GLU A 76 14.13 5.63 1.95
CA GLU A 76 13.98 4.26 1.47
C GLU A 76 14.24 4.18 -0.04
N ASP A 77 15.15 3.30 -0.43
CA ASP A 77 15.61 3.05 -1.79
C ASP A 77 15.34 1.60 -2.26
N ASN A 78 14.62 0.83 -1.44
CA ASN A 78 14.16 -0.51 -1.75
C ASN A 78 12.64 -0.59 -1.62
N ALA A 79 11.95 -1.02 -2.67
CA ALA A 79 10.50 -1.05 -2.77
C ALA A 79 9.87 -1.97 -1.71
N LYS A 80 10.46 -3.15 -1.47
CA LYS A 80 10.01 -4.12 -0.48
C LYS A 80 10.15 -3.57 0.94
N VAL A 81 11.32 -2.99 1.26
CA VAL A 81 11.58 -2.37 2.57
C VAL A 81 10.64 -1.18 2.81
N LEU A 82 10.46 -0.32 1.80
CA LEU A 82 9.51 0.80 1.87
C LEU A 82 8.09 0.30 2.14
N TRP A 83 7.64 -0.70 1.38
CA TRP A 83 6.31 -1.29 1.52
C TRP A 83 6.08 -1.87 2.92
N ASP A 84 7.04 -2.65 3.43
CA ASP A 84 6.95 -3.28 4.75
C ASP A 84 6.97 -2.25 5.88
N LYS A 85 7.79 -1.20 5.78
CA LYS A 85 7.80 -0.09 6.75
C LYS A 85 6.49 0.67 6.79
N ILE A 86 5.90 0.96 5.62
CA ILE A 86 4.56 1.56 5.55
C ILE A 86 3.57 0.63 6.24
N ARG A 87 3.53 -0.65 5.85
CA ARG A 87 2.63 -1.63 6.49
C ARG A 87 2.79 -1.69 8.01
N ALA A 88 4.01 -1.78 8.52
CA ALA A 88 4.29 -1.81 9.95
C ALA A 88 3.82 -0.53 10.67
N THR A 89 3.93 0.63 10.03
CA THR A 89 3.46 1.91 10.58
C THR A 89 1.95 1.92 10.82
N TYR A 90 1.16 1.34 9.91
CA TYR A 90 -0.31 1.41 9.99
C TYR A 90 -0.97 0.19 10.66
N ILE A 91 -0.37 -0.99 10.57
CA ILE A 91 -0.89 -2.20 11.20
C ILE A 91 -0.29 -2.41 12.61
N GLY A 92 0.90 -1.86 12.89
CA GLY A 92 1.70 -2.22 14.07
C GLY A 92 2.24 -3.65 13.98
N GLU A 93 2.86 -4.15 15.05
CA GLU A 93 3.28 -5.56 15.17
C GLU A 93 2.11 -6.56 15.29
N GLY A 94 0.86 -6.08 15.41
CA GLY A 94 -0.33 -6.92 15.58
C GLY A 94 -1.24 -6.87 14.36
N GLU A 95 -1.32 -7.96 13.60
CA GLU A 95 -2.32 -8.18 12.55
C GLU A 95 -3.79 -8.12 13.06
N ASP A 96 -3.99 -8.07 14.39
CA ASP A 96 -5.28 -8.20 15.08
C ASP A 96 -6.26 -7.02 14.94
N ARG A 97 -5.81 -5.81 14.57
CA ARG A 97 -6.72 -4.65 14.46
C ARG A 97 -7.63 -4.67 13.22
N LYS A 98 -7.42 -5.61 12.28
CA LYS A 98 -8.26 -5.76 11.08
C LYS A 98 -9.70 -6.18 11.38
N ILE A 99 -9.95 -6.81 12.53
CA ILE A 99 -11.29 -7.25 12.91
C ILE A 99 -12.17 -6.05 13.31
N ASP A 100 -11.60 -5.00 13.90
CA ASP A 100 -12.40 -3.93 14.52
C ASP A 100 -12.96 -2.93 13.50
N ALA A 101 -12.19 -2.50 12.49
CA ALA A 101 -12.66 -1.54 11.49
C ALA A 101 -13.78 -2.11 10.59
N GLY A 102 -13.73 -3.41 10.29
CA GLY A 102 -14.80 -4.11 9.57
C GLY A 102 -16.08 -4.23 10.41
N ASN A 103 -15.94 -4.40 11.73
CA ASN A 103 -17.05 -4.44 12.67
C ASN A 103 -17.69 -3.05 12.88
N GLU A 104 -16.90 -1.98 12.92
CA GLU A 104 -17.42 -0.61 13.01
C GLU A 104 -18.24 -0.22 11.78
N LEU A 105 -17.79 -0.54 10.56
CA LEU A 105 -18.55 -0.30 9.33
C LEU A 105 -19.87 -1.10 9.28
N LYS A 106 -19.88 -2.34 9.81
CA LYS A 106 -21.10 -3.12 9.96
C LYS A 106 -22.05 -2.52 11.01
N ASN A 107 -21.52 -2.03 12.13
CA ASN A 107 -22.31 -1.40 13.19
C ASN A 107 -22.92 -0.06 12.76
N ILE A 108 -22.23 0.72 11.93
CA ILE A 108 -22.77 1.95 11.33
C ILE A 108 -23.88 1.63 10.32
N ARG A 109 -23.73 0.56 9.51
CA ARG A 109 -24.79 0.12 8.58
C ARG A 109 -26.03 -0.44 9.30
N MET A 110 -25.87 -1.12 10.43
CA MET A 110 -27.00 -1.62 11.23
C MET A 110 -27.78 -0.49 11.93
N LYS A 111 -27.10 0.54 12.44
CA LYS A 111 -27.77 1.69 13.08
C LYS A 111 -28.60 2.56 12.13
N ASN A 112 -28.36 2.48 10.82
CA ASN A 112 -29.11 3.24 9.81
C ASN A 112 -30.39 2.51 9.32
N GLY A 113 -30.71 1.35 9.88
CA GLY A 113 -31.86 0.52 9.48
C GLY A 113 -32.97 0.39 10.54
N GLU A 114 -32.84 1.01 11.71
CA GLU A 114 -33.93 1.02 12.70
C GLU A 114 -34.93 2.12 12.36
N THR A 115 -35.81 1.82 11.41
CA THR A 115 -37.08 2.53 11.28
C THR A 115 -37.92 2.28 12.52
N VAL A 116 -38.25 3.40 13.17
CA VAL A 116 -39.21 3.58 14.26
C VAL A 116 -40.54 2.91 13.92
N ALA A 117 -41.04 2.07 14.82
CA ALA A 117 -42.44 1.67 14.85
C ALA A 117 -42.95 1.80 16.29
N ASP A 118 -44.10 2.48 16.40
CA ASP A 118 -44.77 3.05 17.59
C ASP A 118 -44.91 2.15 18.83
#